data_AF-A0A9P9SEX2-F1
#
_entry.id   AF-A0A9P9SEX2-F1
#
_cell.length_a   1.000
_cell.length_b   1.000
_cell.length_c   1.000
_cell.angle_alpha   90.00
_cell.angle_beta   90.00
_cell.angle_gamma   90.00
#
_symmetry.space_group_name_H-M   'P 1'
#
loop_
_entity.id
_entity.type
_entity.pdbx_description
1 polymer ?
#
loop_
_entity_poly.entity_id
_entity_poly.type
_entity_poly.pdbx_seq_one_letter_code
_entity_poly.pdbx_strand_id
1 'polypeptide(L)'
;MRSTTLAAVLLPSVIFAAPSTLVARASDELCAPTSYTLSDYILVTSASSAYVNFNLKSAFADTTIITDAVIGGANCVADGPTIPNSNECRVEGRRLLFDLRAPQDQAYYQITHTWICNGATWMSGNAVNIDPLNCNDYDGTRICNGDPQTFAPQNVRRICAGPTC
;
A
#
# COMPACT_ATOMS: atom_id res chain seq x y z
N MET A 1 -9.39 22.25 -75.46
CA MET A 1 -8.81 21.15 -74.64
C MET A 1 -8.27 21.74 -73.34
N ARG A 2 -8.91 21.45 -72.20
CA ARG A 2 -8.35 21.66 -70.86
C ARG A 2 -8.90 20.54 -69.98
N SER A 3 -8.03 19.60 -69.62
CA SER A 3 -8.33 18.49 -68.71
C SER A 3 -8.02 18.93 -67.29
N THR A 4 -8.99 18.81 -66.38
CA THR A 4 -8.80 19.05 -64.95
C THR A 4 -8.73 17.69 -64.25
N THR A 5 -7.53 17.28 -63.86
CA THR A 5 -7.25 16.01 -63.18
C THR A 5 -7.51 16.17 -61.68
N LEU A 6 -8.51 15.47 -61.14
CA LEU A 6 -8.73 15.35 -59.69
C LEU A 6 -7.74 14.32 -59.10
N ALA A 7 -6.87 14.77 -58.21
CA ALA A 7 -6.01 13.91 -57.40
C ALA A 7 -6.78 13.42 -56.16
N ALA A 8 -7.09 12.13 -56.10
CA ALA A 8 -7.64 11.49 -54.90
C ALA A 8 -6.48 11.16 -53.94
N VAL A 9 -6.44 11.84 -52.79
CA VAL A 9 -5.50 11.56 -51.71
C VAL A 9 -6.05 10.40 -50.87
N LEU A 10 -5.39 9.25 -50.95
CA LEU A 10 -5.62 8.10 -50.07
C LEU A 10 -4.84 8.30 -48.76
N LEU A 11 -5.55 8.54 -47.66
CA LEU A 11 -4.98 8.58 -46.31
C LEU A 11 -4.89 7.15 -45.75
N PRO A 12 -3.74 6.71 -45.21
CA PRO A 12 -3.62 5.43 -44.54
C PRO A 12 -4.33 5.47 -43.18
N SER A 13 -5.20 4.49 -42.95
CA SER A 13 -5.87 4.24 -41.67
C SER A 13 -4.84 3.78 -40.64
N VAL A 14 -4.60 4.62 -39.64
CA VAL A 14 -3.82 4.25 -38.45
C VAL A 14 -4.64 3.25 -37.65
N ILE A 15 -4.23 1.99 -37.67
CA ILE A 15 -4.78 0.94 -36.80
C ILE A 15 -4.35 1.28 -35.38
N PHE A 16 -5.28 1.82 -34.58
CA PHE A 16 -5.11 1.87 -33.13
C PHE A 16 -5.12 0.42 -32.62
N ALA A 17 -3.94 -0.11 -32.35
CA ALA A 17 -3.81 -1.28 -31.50
C ALA A 17 -4.38 -0.90 -30.13
N ALA A 18 -5.58 -1.40 -29.83
CA ALA A 18 -6.15 -1.27 -28.49
C ALA A 18 -5.16 -1.95 -27.52
N PRO A 19 -4.78 -1.30 -26.41
CA PRO A 19 -4.03 -1.97 -25.36
C PRO A 19 -4.88 -3.14 -24.89
N SER A 20 -4.34 -4.35 -25.04
CA SER A 20 -4.88 -5.56 -24.42
C SER A 20 -5.03 -5.28 -22.94
N THR A 21 -6.28 -5.09 -22.49
CA THR A 21 -6.62 -5.05 -21.08
C THR A 21 -6.17 -6.38 -20.50
N LEU A 22 -5.15 -6.34 -19.63
CA LEU A 22 -4.83 -7.43 -18.72
C LEU A 22 -6.13 -7.76 -17.99
N VAL A 23 -6.75 -8.87 -18.38
CA VAL A 23 -7.89 -9.44 -17.68
C VAL A 23 -7.37 -9.90 -16.31
N ALA A 24 -7.32 -8.97 -15.35
CA ALA A 24 -7.47 -9.32 -13.96
C ALA A 24 -8.82 -10.04 -13.89
N ARG A 25 -8.78 -11.35 -13.61
CA ARG A 25 -9.99 -12.18 -13.66
C ARG A 25 -10.91 -11.64 -12.57
N ALA A 26 -12.21 -11.56 -12.82
CA ALA A 26 -13.19 -11.08 -11.82
C ALA A 26 -13.09 -11.79 -10.44
N SER A 27 -12.46 -12.97 -10.37
CA SER A 27 -12.11 -13.67 -9.13
C SER A 27 -11.04 -12.98 -8.27
N ASP A 28 -10.15 -12.19 -8.89
CA ASP A 28 -9.03 -11.51 -8.25
C ASP A 28 -9.50 -10.29 -7.44
N GLU A 29 -10.60 -9.67 -7.84
CA GLU A 29 -11.20 -8.53 -7.12
C GLU A 29 -11.66 -8.92 -5.71
N LEU A 30 -12.14 -10.15 -5.52
CA LEU A 30 -12.55 -10.65 -4.19
C LEU A 30 -11.37 -10.93 -3.25
N CYS A 31 -10.17 -11.09 -3.80
CA CYS A 31 -8.96 -11.34 -3.03
C CYS A 31 -8.26 -10.05 -2.59
N ALA A 32 -8.68 -8.88 -3.08
CA ALA A 32 -8.14 -7.60 -2.64
C ALA A 32 -8.85 -7.14 -1.35
N PRO A 33 -8.11 -6.57 -0.38
CA PRO A 33 -8.73 -5.78 0.66
C PRO A 33 -9.58 -4.68 0.03
N THR A 34 -10.66 -4.27 0.68
CA THR A 34 -11.43 -3.08 0.28
C THR A 34 -10.81 -1.82 0.86
N SER A 35 -10.23 -1.92 2.06
CA SER A 35 -9.53 -0.82 2.72
C SER A 35 -8.56 -1.31 3.77
N TYR A 36 -7.71 -0.39 4.19
CA TYR A 36 -6.96 -0.46 5.43
C TYR A 36 -7.35 0.69 6.34
N THR A 37 -7.39 0.45 7.65
CA THR A 37 -7.55 1.48 8.67
C THR A 37 -6.34 1.47 9.58
N LEU A 38 -5.62 2.59 9.62
CA LEU A 38 -4.54 2.86 10.56
C LEU A 38 -5.09 3.66 11.74
N SER A 39 -4.72 3.29 12.97
CA SER A 39 -5.16 3.96 14.19
C SER A 39 -4.05 4.04 15.24
N ASP A 40 -4.30 4.83 16.28
CA ASP A 40 -3.44 4.94 17.47
C ASP A 40 -1.99 5.31 17.13
N TYR A 41 -1.82 6.16 16.11
CA TYR A 41 -0.50 6.55 15.62
C TYR A 41 0.19 7.49 16.60
N ILE A 42 1.39 7.09 17.04
CA ILE A 42 2.29 7.86 17.88
C ILE A 42 3.68 7.79 17.27
N LEU A 43 4.31 8.95 17.07
CA LEU A 43 5.70 9.09 16.71
C LEU A 43 6.41 9.96 17.75
N VAL A 44 7.43 9.42 18.39
CA VAL A 44 8.30 10.15 19.32
C VAL A 44 9.68 10.22 18.70
N THR A 45 10.26 11.41 18.63
CA THR A 45 11.61 11.64 18.09
C THR A 45 12.38 12.58 19.00
N SER A 46 13.68 12.33 19.16
CA SER A 46 14.63 13.18 19.86
C SER A 46 15.98 13.14 19.13
N ALA A 47 16.99 13.83 19.66
CA ALA A 47 18.34 13.79 19.10
C ALA A 47 19.00 12.40 19.17
N SER A 48 18.55 11.52 20.06
CA SER A 48 19.20 10.22 20.34
C SER A 48 18.25 9.03 20.29
N SER A 49 16.95 9.26 20.07
CA SER A 49 15.94 8.20 20.04
C SER A 49 14.79 8.51 19.09
N ALA A 50 14.18 7.45 18.61
CA ALA A 50 12.97 7.43 17.84
C ALA A 50 12.11 6.25 18.29
N TYR A 51 10.80 6.44 18.32
CA TYR A 51 9.81 5.42 18.61
C TYR A 51 8.59 5.68 17.73
N VAL A 52 8.05 4.62 17.13
CA VAL A 52 6.79 4.67 16.39
C VAL A 52 5.89 3.54 16.86
N ASN A 53 4.61 3.84 16.99
CA ASN A 53 3.56 2.87 17.27
C ASN A 53 2.31 3.21 16.47
N PHE A 54 1.68 2.21 15.86
CA PHE A 54 0.35 2.31 15.28
C PHE A 54 -0.30 0.94 15.17
N ASN A 55 -1.61 0.91 15.00
CA ASN A 55 -2.36 -0.28 14.65
C ASN A 55 -2.80 -0.21 13.19
N LEU A 56 -2.84 -1.35 12.50
CA LEU A 56 -3.39 -1.46 11.16
C LEU A 56 -4.40 -2.61 11.11
N LYS A 57 -5.57 -2.36 10.51
CA LYS A 57 -6.59 -3.36 10.21
C LYS A 57 -6.85 -3.43 8.71
N SER A 58 -6.98 -4.64 8.17
CA SER A 58 -7.44 -4.88 6.80
C SER A 58 -8.95 -5.14 6.81
N ALA A 59 -9.63 -4.70 5.76
CA ALA A 59 -11.02 -5.05 5.50
C ALA A 59 -11.13 -5.73 4.14
N PHE A 60 -11.97 -6.74 4.02
CA PHE A 60 -12.28 -7.44 2.77
C PHE A 60 -13.79 -7.46 2.55
N ALA A 61 -14.22 -7.52 1.30
CA ALA A 61 -15.64 -7.64 0.96
C ALA A 61 -16.23 -8.99 1.39
N ASP A 62 -15.43 -10.06 1.23
CA ASP A 62 -15.77 -11.42 1.65
C ASP A 62 -14.57 -12.01 2.39
N THR A 63 -14.77 -12.39 3.66
CA THR A 63 -13.71 -12.97 4.50
C THR A 63 -13.71 -14.49 4.49
N THR A 64 -14.71 -15.14 3.89
CA THR A 64 -14.85 -16.61 3.91
C THR A 64 -13.76 -17.32 3.10
N ILE A 65 -13.24 -16.65 2.08
CA ILE A 65 -12.16 -17.13 1.22
C ILE A 65 -10.77 -16.57 1.62
N ILE A 66 -10.71 -15.77 2.69
CA ILE A 66 -9.53 -15.04 3.13
C ILE A 66 -8.98 -15.66 4.42
N THR A 67 -7.67 -15.87 4.46
CA THR A 67 -6.93 -16.12 5.70
C THR A 67 -5.95 -14.99 5.91
N ASP A 68 -6.33 -14.08 6.80
CA ASP A 68 -5.56 -12.89 7.16
C ASP A 68 -5.75 -12.54 8.64
N ALA A 69 -4.65 -12.54 9.39
CA ALA A 69 -4.64 -12.16 10.80
C ALA A 69 -4.73 -10.63 10.99
N VAL A 70 -4.41 -9.82 9.98
CA VAL A 70 -4.49 -8.35 10.02
C VAL A 70 -5.93 -7.85 10.07
N ILE A 71 -6.92 -8.68 9.71
CA ILE A 71 -8.36 -8.37 9.88
C ILE A 71 -8.68 -8.09 11.36
N GLY A 72 -8.05 -8.82 12.29
CA GLY A 72 -8.19 -8.60 13.73
C GLY A 72 -7.43 -7.38 14.25
N GLY A 73 -6.49 -6.86 13.46
CA GLY A 73 -5.57 -5.80 13.82
C GLY A 73 -4.16 -6.31 14.05
N ALA A 74 -3.19 -5.56 13.54
CA ALA A 74 -1.76 -5.75 13.75
C ALA A 74 -1.19 -4.52 14.46
N ASN A 75 -0.41 -4.73 15.51
CA ASN A 75 0.28 -3.66 16.21
C ASN A 75 1.72 -3.51 15.67
N CYS A 76 2.04 -2.34 15.13
CA CYS A 76 3.32 -2.04 14.51
C CYS A 76 4.12 -1.13 15.44
N VAL A 77 5.24 -1.62 15.95
CA VAL A 77 6.11 -0.88 16.88
C VAL A 77 7.55 -1.00 16.41
N ALA A 78 8.27 0.11 16.41
CA ALA A 78 9.72 0.12 16.26
C ALA A 78 10.34 1.25 17.09
N ASP A 79 11.55 1.02 17.58
CA ASP A 79 12.31 1.97 18.37
C ASP A 79 13.82 1.81 18.16
N GLY A 80 14.57 2.84 18.51
CA GLY A 80 16.03 2.87 18.40
C GLY A 80 16.56 4.30 18.29
N PRO A 81 17.86 4.51 18.01
CA PRO A 81 18.39 5.84 17.72
C PRO A 81 17.73 6.50 16.50
N THR A 82 17.34 5.67 15.54
CA THR A 82 16.51 5.99 14.37
C THR A 82 15.58 4.80 14.13
N ILE A 83 14.40 5.03 13.54
CA ILE A 83 13.52 3.92 13.17
C ILE A 83 14.21 3.05 12.09
N PRO A 84 14.37 1.73 12.30
CA PRO A 84 14.97 0.85 11.30
C PRO A 84 14.15 0.78 10.00
N ASN A 85 14.80 0.40 8.89
CA ASN A 85 14.11 0.05 7.64
C ASN A 85 14.06 -1.46 7.48
N SER A 86 13.19 -2.11 8.27
CA SER A 86 12.67 -3.49 8.09
C SER A 86 11.95 -3.88 9.37
N ASN A 87 10.75 -3.33 9.60
CA ASN A 87 10.04 -3.55 10.86
C ASN A 87 8.88 -4.53 10.67
N GLU A 88 8.77 -5.49 11.58
CA GLU A 88 7.70 -6.46 11.61
C GLU A 88 6.61 -6.02 12.59
N CYS A 89 5.37 -5.98 12.13
CA CYS A 89 4.25 -5.76 13.04
C CYS A 89 3.94 -7.05 13.81
N ARG A 90 3.51 -6.89 15.05
CA ARG A 90 3.05 -7.96 15.93
C ARG A 90 1.68 -8.46 15.46
N VAL A 91 1.73 -9.49 14.62
CA VAL A 91 0.58 -10.24 14.11
C VAL A 91 1.05 -11.65 13.75
N GLU A 92 0.16 -12.63 13.80
CA GLU A 92 0.49 -14.01 13.48
C GLU A 92 1.07 -14.13 12.06
N GLY A 93 2.14 -14.91 11.91
CA GLY A 93 2.70 -15.29 10.61
C GLY A 93 3.43 -14.18 9.84
N ARG A 94 3.91 -13.13 10.53
CA ARG A 94 4.70 -12.02 9.93
C ARG A 94 4.01 -11.42 8.69
N ARG A 95 2.69 -11.21 8.80
CA ARG A 95 1.84 -10.82 7.67
C ARG A 95 1.98 -9.36 7.27
N LEU A 96 2.48 -8.51 8.16
CA LEU A 96 2.55 -7.07 7.98
C LEU A 96 3.93 -6.51 8.34
N LEU A 97 4.50 -5.75 7.40
CA LEU A 97 5.78 -5.07 7.53
C LEU A 97 5.62 -3.58 7.27
N PHE A 98 6.50 -2.77 7.86
CA PHE A 98 6.61 -1.36 7.53
C PHE A 98 8.06 -0.86 7.47
N ASP A 99 8.32 0.02 6.51
CA ASP A 99 9.61 0.68 6.27
C ASP A 99 9.42 2.19 6.12
N LEU A 100 10.46 2.99 6.38
CA LEU A 100 10.42 4.42 6.08
C LEU A 100 10.58 4.65 4.57
N ARG A 101 9.78 5.56 4.02
CA ARG A 101 9.94 6.10 2.66
C ARG A 101 10.56 7.49 2.62
N ALA A 102 10.66 8.14 3.77
CA ALA A 102 11.21 9.47 3.94
C ALA A 102 11.85 9.56 5.34
N PRO A 103 12.49 10.69 5.70
CA PRO A 103 12.89 10.95 7.09
C PRO A 103 11.75 10.67 8.08
N GLN A 104 12.10 10.12 9.24
CA GLN A 104 11.13 9.61 10.23
C GLN A 104 10.15 10.67 10.74
N ASP A 105 10.55 11.93 10.75
CA ASP A 105 9.73 13.09 11.14
C ASP A 105 8.61 13.41 10.13
N GLN A 106 8.68 12.87 8.90
CA GLN A 106 7.63 13.02 7.89
C GLN A 106 6.53 11.96 7.98
N ALA A 107 6.65 10.96 8.87
CA ALA A 107 5.66 9.90 9.04
C ALA A 107 5.21 9.22 7.73
N TYR A 108 6.14 9.04 6.79
CA TYR A 108 5.85 8.44 5.49
C TYR A 108 6.42 7.03 5.41
N TYR A 109 5.53 6.04 5.30
CA TYR A 109 5.85 4.62 5.38
C TYR A 109 5.52 3.86 4.09
N GLN A 110 6.27 2.78 3.87
CA GLN A 110 5.91 1.70 2.96
C GLN A 110 5.33 0.59 3.82
N ILE A 111 4.05 0.28 3.65
CA ILE A 111 3.38 -0.83 4.32
C ILE A 111 3.29 -1.99 3.34
N THR A 112 3.85 -3.14 3.71
CA THR A 112 3.74 -4.38 2.94
C THR A 112 2.90 -5.38 3.71
N HIS A 113 1.78 -5.78 3.12
CA HIS A 113 0.85 -6.72 3.71
C HIS A 113 0.75 -7.96 2.83
N THR A 114 0.75 -9.14 3.44
CA THR A 114 0.57 -10.44 2.78
C THR A 114 -0.57 -11.23 3.42
N TRP A 115 -1.37 -11.91 2.62
CA TRP A 115 -2.49 -12.74 3.10
C TRP A 115 -2.67 -13.96 2.19
N ILE A 116 -3.55 -14.89 2.58
CA ILE A 116 -3.97 -16.00 1.73
C ILE A 116 -5.39 -15.74 1.24
N CYS A 117 -5.65 -15.98 -0.05
CA CYS A 117 -6.99 -15.98 -0.63
C CYS A 117 -7.14 -17.22 -1.52
N ASN A 118 -8.17 -18.04 -1.30
CA ASN A 118 -8.42 -19.29 -2.04
C ASN A 118 -7.16 -20.18 -2.15
N GLY A 119 -6.40 -20.29 -1.07
CA GLY A 119 -5.18 -21.09 -1.00
C GLY A 119 -3.95 -20.50 -1.70
N ALA A 120 -4.06 -19.33 -2.33
CA ALA A 120 -2.93 -18.61 -2.93
C ALA A 120 -2.46 -17.46 -2.03
N THR A 121 -1.16 -17.17 -2.04
CA THR A 121 -0.59 -16.01 -1.35
C THR A 121 -0.76 -14.75 -2.17
N TRP A 122 -1.18 -13.68 -1.53
CA TRP A 122 -1.34 -12.35 -2.10
C TRP A 122 -0.54 -11.33 -1.31
N MET A 123 -0.25 -10.20 -1.95
CA MET A 123 0.39 -9.08 -1.29
C MET A 123 -0.09 -7.73 -1.81
N SER A 124 0.09 -6.71 -1.00
CA SER A 124 -0.04 -5.30 -1.38
C SER A 124 1.16 -4.50 -0.88
N GLY A 125 1.41 -3.38 -1.54
CA GLY A 125 2.44 -2.43 -1.15
C GLY A 125 1.88 -1.04 -1.19
N ASN A 126 1.69 -0.44 -0.02
CA ASN A 126 1.00 0.84 0.16
C ASN A 126 2.00 1.89 0.61
N ALA A 127 2.08 3.00 -0.11
CA ALA A 127 2.82 4.17 0.35
C ALA A 127 1.84 5.04 1.16
N VAL A 128 2.08 5.20 2.45
CA VAL A 128 1.14 5.84 3.38
C VAL A 128 1.83 6.96 4.12
N ASN A 129 1.39 8.19 3.86
CA ASN A 129 1.77 9.36 4.65
C ASN A 129 0.69 9.58 5.72
N ILE A 130 1.10 9.66 6.98
CA ILE A 130 0.21 9.92 8.11
C ILE A 130 0.04 11.42 8.27
N ASP A 131 -1.14 11.92 7.92
CA ASP A 131 -1.47 13.34 7.93
C ASP A 131 -2.98 13.53 8.20
N PRO A 132 -3.40 14.50 9.05
CA PRO A 132 -2.58 15.45 9.80
C PRO A 132 -1.86 14.84 11.01
N LEU A 133 -0.70 15.41 11.35
CA LEU A 133 0.00 15.15 12.62
C LEU A 133 -0.21 16.31 13.60
N ASN A 134 -0.56 15.97 14.83
CA ASN A 134 -0.54 16.90 15.95
C ASN A 134 0.72 16.68 16.79
N CYS A 135 1.70 17.57 16.62
CA CYS A 135 3.02 17.47 17.25
C CYS A 135 3.20 18.50 18.36
N ASN A 136 3.75 18.05 19.48
CA ASN A 136 4.20 18.90 20.58
C ASN A 136 5.67 18.62 20.88
N ASP A 137 6.45 19.68 21.07
CA ASP A 137 7.86 19.61 21.44
C ASP A 137 8.00 19.86 22.95
N TYR A 138 8.69 18.95 23.66
CA TYR A 138 8.98 19.05 25.08
C TYR A 138 10.40 18.58 25.36
N ASP A 139 11.24 19.46 25.91
CA ASP A 139 12.61 19.15 26.35
C ASP A 139 13.45 18.39 25.31
N GLY A 140 13.46 18.87 24.07
CA GLY A 140 14.20 18.25 22.96
C GLY A 140 13.59 16.94 22.42
N THR A 141 12.40 16.57 22.89
CA THR A 141 11.61 15.44 22.38
C THR A 141 10.35 15.94 21.68
N ARG A 142 10.13 15.51 20.45
CA ARG A 142 8.92 15.78 19.67
C ARG A 142 8.01 14.58 19.72
N ILE A 143 6.76 14.79 20.15
CA ILE A 143 5.71 13.76 20.20
C ILE A 143 4.62 14.17 19.21
N CYS A 144 4.43 13.38 18.17
CA CYS A 144 3.41 13.54 17.16
C CYS A 144 2.36 12.44 17.27
N ASN A 145 1.09 12.82 17.25
CA ASN A 145 -0.04 11.88 17.18
C ASN A 145 -0.75 12.05 15.84
N GLY A 146 -1.24 10.95 15.28
CA GLY A 146 -2.04 10.93 14.06
C GLY A 146 -3.44 10.42 14.34
N ASP A 147 -4.44 11.05 13.74
CA ASP A 147 -5.82 10.58 13.79
C ASP A 147 -5.98 9.29 12.95
N PRO A 148 -7.04 8.50 13.19
CA PRO A 148 -7.31 7.33 12.37
C PRO A 148 -7.45 7.67 10.88
N GLN A 149 -6.75 6.92 10.03
CA GLN A 149 -6.73 7.13 8.59
C GLN A 149 -7.15 5.85 7.87
N THR A 150 -8.07 5.98 6.91
CA THR A 150 -8.47 4.86 6.03
C THR A 150 -7.94 5.11 4.62
N PHE A 151 -7.37 4.08 3.99
CA PHE A 151 -6.85 4.17 2.63
C PHE A 151 -7.16 2.90 1.83
N ALA A 152 -7.27 3.07 0.51
CA ALA A 152 -7.45 1.96 -0.42
C ALA A 152 -6.13 1.19 -0.61
N PRO A 153 -6.17 -0.13 -0.84
CA PRO A 153 -4.96 -0.88 -1.11
C PRO A 153 -4.34 -0.49 -2.46
N GLN A 154 -3.02 -0.59 -2.54
CA GLN A 154 -2.20 -0.29 -3.70
C GLN A 154 -1.31 -1.49 -4.05
N ASN A 155 -0.95 -1.61 -5.32
CA ASN A 155 -0.03 -2.66 -5.82
C ASN A 155 -0.43 -4.07 -5.38
N VAL A 156 -1.75 -4.34 -5.31
CA VAL A 156 -2.30 -5.65 -4.97
C VAL A 156 -1.95 -6.63 -6.07
N ARG A 157 -1.37 -7.76 -5.69
CA ARG A 157 -0.99 -8.82 -6.62
C ARG A 157 -0.93 -10.16 -5.92
N ARG A 158 -1.19 -11.21 -6.69
CA ARG A 158 -0.89 -12.57 -6.28
C ARG A 158 0.64 -12.79 -6.28
N ILE A 159 1.17 -13.45 -5.27
CA ILE A 159 2.56 -13.93 -5.28
C ILE A 159 2.59 -15.26 -6.02
N CYS A 160 3.35 -15.31 -7.11
CA CYS A 160 3.56 -16.52 -7.90
C CYS A 160 5.00 -17.01 -7.77
N ALA A 161 5.20 -18.32 -7.89
CA ALA A 161 6.52 -18.95 -7.82
C ALA A 161 7.40 -18.68 -9.06
N GLY A 162 6.87 -17.99 -10.08
CA GLY A 162 7.56 -17.64 -11.32
C GLY A 162 7.14 -16.26 -11.85
N PRO A 163 7.76 -15.77 -12.94
CA PRO A 163 7.55 -14.43 -13.46
C PRO A 163 6.14 -14.17 -14.02
N THR A 164 5.34 -15.21 -14.24
CA THR A 164 3.96 -15.11 -14.72
C THR A 164 2.99 -15.78 -13.75
N CYS A 165 2.02 -14.98 -13.31
CA CYS A 165 0.69 -15.40 -12.86
C CYS A 165 -0.26 -15.26 -14.08
#